data_AF-A0A212AQK7-F1
#
_entry.id   AF-A0A212AQK7-F1
#
_cell.length_a   1.000
_cell.length_b   1.000
_cell.length_c   1.000
_cell.angle_alpha   90.00
_cell.angle_beta   90.00
_cell.angle_gamma   90.00
#
_symmetry.space_group_name_H-M   'P 1'
#
loop_
_entity.id
_entity.type
_entity.pdbx_description
1 polymer ?
#
loop_
_entity_poly.entity_id
_entity_poly.type
_entity_poly.pdbx_seq_one_letter_code
_entity_poly.pdbx_strand_id
1 'polypeptide(L)' 'MNRARDWYDHEILMALRFRDEGVSLAAIGRALGRTRGSVRGKLRRLDEEYAASEATNGQA' A
#
# COMPACT_ATOMS: atom_id res chain seq x y z
N MET A 1 12.07 -6.63 -19.47
CA MET A 1 11.56 -6.48 -18.08
C MET A 1 11.18 -5.03 -17.87
N ASN A 2 9.90 -4.71 -17.68
CA ASN A 2 9.45 -3.34 -17.45
C ASN A 2 9.83 -2.94 -16.01
N ARG A 3 10.63 -1.88 -15.83
CA ARG A 3 11.00 -1.40 -14.49
C ARG A 3 9.73 -1.03 -13.73
N ALA A 4 9.63 -1.47 -12.48
CA ALA A 4 8.52 -1.09 -11.63
C ALA A 4 8.52 0.44 -11.44
N ARG A 5 7.39 1.08 -11.66
CA ARG A 5 7.19 2.50 -11.34
C ARG A 5 7.26 2.68 -9.83
N ASP A 6 8.05 3.64 -9.35
CA ASP A 6 8.15 3.99 -7.93
C ASP A 6 6.82 4.49 -7.38
N TRP A 7 6.54 4.20 -6.10
CA TRP A 7 5.37 4.71 -5.40
C TRP A 7 5.66 6.09 -4.82
N TYR A 8 4.81 7.06 -5.12
CA TYR A 8 4.87 8.38 -4.49
C TYR A 8 4.02 8.43 -3.23
N ASP A 9 4.37 9.31 -2.29
CA ASP A 9 3.68 9.44 -1.00
C ASP A 9 2.17 9.66 -1.16
N HIS A 10 1.74 10.51 -2.08
CA HIS A 10 0.32 10.75 -2.35
C HIS A 10 -0.41 9.49 -2.83
N GLU A 11 0.23 8.64 -3.64
CA GLU A 11 -0.36 7.36 -4.09
C GLU A 11 -0.50 6.39 -2.91
N ILE A 12 0.48 6.38 -2.00
CA ILE A 12 0.46 5.55 -0.79
C ILE A 12 -0.69 5.99 0.13
N LEU A 13 -0.79 7.29 0.41
CA LEU A 13 -1.83 7.86 1.26
C LEU A 13 -3.23 7.61 0.68
N MET A 14 -3.41 7.78 -0.62
CA MET A 14 -4.67 7.47 -1.29
C MET A 14 -5.01 5.97 -1.24
N ALA A 15 -4.03 5.09 -1.45
CA ALA A 15 -4.27 3.64 -1.39
C ALA A 15 -4.69 3.20 0.02
N LEU A 16 -4.06 3.75 1.07
CA LEU A 16 -4.42 3.48 2.46
C LEU A 16 -5.82 4.00 2.79
N ARG A 17 -6.14 5.24 2.40
CA ARG A 17 -7.47 5.82 2.58
C ARG A 17 -8.56 4.99 1.90
N PHE A 18 -8.38 4.64 0.63
CA PHE A 18 -9.36 3.84 -0.09
C PHE A 18 -9.51 2.43 0.47
N ARG A 19 -8.43 1.83 1.01
CA ARG A 19 -8.53 0.56 1.73
C ARG A 19 -9.42 0.70 2.96
N ASP A 20 -9.23 1.75 3.74
CA ASP A 20 -10.01 2.03 4.95
C ASP A 20 -11.50 2.29 4.62
N GLU A 21 -11.77 2.98 3.51
CA GLU A 21 -13.12 3.17 2.96
C GLU A 21 -13.73 1.87 2.35
N GLY A 22 -13.02 0.74 2.39
CA GLY A 22 -13.50 -0.56 1.88
C GLY A 22 -13.48 -0.70 0.36
N VAL A 23 -12.80 0.20 -0.35
CA VAL A 23 -12.71 0.17 -1.82
C VAL A 23 -11.89 -1.04 -2.27
N SER A 24 -12.42 -1.78 -3.26
CA SER A 24 -11.72 -2.95 -3.79
C SER A 24 -10.36 -2.60 -4.41
N LEU A 25 -9.38 -3.50 -4.26
CA LEU A 25 -8.02 -3.33 -4.80
C LEU A 25 -7.98 -3.05 -6.31
N ALA A 26 -8.95 -3.56 -7.07
CA ALA A 26 -9.06 -3.30 -8.50
C ALA A 26 -9.52 -1.85 -8.78
N ALA A 27 -10.45 -1.32 -7.99
CA ALA A 27 -10.87 0.07 -8.09
C ALA A 27 -9.77 1.04 -7.65
N ILE A 28 -9.03 0.73 -6.58
CA ILE A 28 -7.85 1.50 -6.15
C ILE A 28 -6.80 1.52 -7.28
N GLY A 29 -6.53 0.38 -7.91
CA GLY A 29 -5.63 0.29 -9.04
C GLY A 29 -6.04 1.20 -10.20
N ARG A 30 -7.33 1.18 -10.57
CA ARG A 30 -7.87 2.07 -11.62
C ARG A 30 -7.70 3.55 -11.25
N ALA A 31 -7.99 3.93 -10.00
CA ALA A 31 -7.86 5.31 -9.54
C ALA A 31 -6.41 5.82 -9.57
N LEU A 32 -5.43 4.95 -9.32
CA LEU A 32 -4.01 5.29 -9.23
C LEU A 32 -3.20 4.99 -10.51
N GLY A 33 -3.83 4.47 -11.56
CA GLY A 33 -3.11 4.00 -12.76
C GLY A 33 -2.19 2.80 -12.49
N ARG A 34 -2.55 1.94 -11.53
CA ARG A 34 -1.77 0.79 -11.05
C ARG A 34 -2.53 -0.52 -11.29
N THR A 35 -1.82 -1.63 -11.37
CA THR A 35 -2.47 -2.95 -11.41
C THR A 35 -2.95 -3.38 -10.03
N ARG A 36 -4.02 -4.18 -9.97
CA ARG A 36 -4.51 -4.80 -8.71
C ARG A 36 -3.41 -5.51 -7.93
N GLY A 37 -2.52 -6.23 -8.63
CA GLY A 37 -1.40 -6.94 -8.03
C GLY A 37 -0.36 -6.00 -7.41
N SER A 38 -0.07 -4.87 -8.08
CA SER A 38 0.82 -3.83 -7.56
C SER A 38 0.25 -3.21 -6.28
N VAL A 39 -1.04 -2.89 -6.25
CA VAL A 39 -1.70 -2.33 -5.06
C VAL A 39 -1.65 -3.32 -3.89
N ARG A 40 -2.06 -4.58 -4.13
CA ARG A 40 -1.99 -5.65 -3.12
C ARG A 40 -0.59 -5.80 -2.54
N GLY A 41 0.43 -5.83 -3.40
CA GLY A 41 1.82 -6.00 -3.00
C GLY A 41 2.40 -4.81 -2.25
N LYS A 42 1.91 -3.58 -2.50
CA LYS A 42 2.33 -2.40 -1.73
C LYS A 42 1.68 -2.36 -0.36
N LEU A 43 0.36 -2.55 -0.29
CA LEU A 43 -0.39 -2.51 0.97
C LEU A 43 0.11 -3.59 1.94
N ARG A 44 0.33 -4.82 1.46
CA ARG A 44 0.88 -5.90 2.28
C ARG A 44 2.25 -5.56 2.88
N ARG A 45 3.15 -4.96 2.09
CA ARG A 45 4.47 -4.54 2.59
C ARG A 45 4.36 -3.44 3.65
N LEU A 46 3.47 -2.48 3.45
CA LEU A 46 3.21 -1.43 4.43
C LEU A 46 2.67 -2.03 5.75
N ASP A 47 1.80 -3.03 5.68
CA ASP A 47 1.31 -3.72 6.88
C ASP A 47 2.44 -4.48 7.59
N GLU A 48 3.32 -5.16 6.85
CA GLU A 48 4.50 -5.84 7.39
C GLU A 48 5.48 -4.85 8.05
N GLU A 49 5.76 -3.71 7.41
CA GLU A 49 6.64 -2.64 7.90
C GLU A 49 6.07 -1.97 9.18
N TYR A 50 4.76 -1.72 9.22
CA TYR A 50 4.08 -1.15 10.38
C TYR A 50 4.12 -2.13 11.56
N ALA A 51 3.79 -3.40 11.32
CA ALA A 51 3.85 -4.45 12.36
C ALA A 51 5.28 -4.63 12.91
N ALA A 52 6.29 -4.60 12.04
CA ALA A 52 7.69 -4.66 12.47
C ALA A 52 8.11 -3.44 13.32
N SER A 53 7.58 -2.26 12.99
CA SER A 53 7.85 -1.04 13.75
C SER A 53 7.20 -1.07 15.14
N GLU A 54 5.97 -1.58 15.26
CA GLU A 54 5.29 -1.75 16.56
C GLU A 54 5.98 -2.78 17.46
N ALA A 55 6.48 -3.89 16.89
CA ALA A 55 7.21 -4.91 17.64
C ALA A 55 8.50 -4.38 18.30
N THR A 56 9.10 -3.33 17.74
CA THR A 56 10.34 -2.73 18.24
C THR A 56 10.09 -1.68 19.33
N ASN A 57 8.92 -1.01 19.30
CA ASN A 57 8.56 0.06 20.24
C ASN A 57 8.00 -0.45 21.59
N GLY A 58 7.82 -1.78 21.76
CA GLY A 58 7.36 -2.41 23.00
C GLY A 58 8.47 -2.88 23.95
N GLN A 59 9.74 -2.57 23.67
CA GLN A 59 10.87 -2.84 24.55
C GLN A 59 11.26 -1.58 25.34
N ALA A 60 10.47 -1.20 26.33
CA ALA A 60 10.85 -0.22 27.35
C ALA A 60 10.21 -0.58 28.70
#